data_AF-A0A7V6P017-F1
#
_entry.id   AF-A0A7V6P017-F1
#
_cell.length_a   1.000
_cell.length_b   1.000
_cell.length_c   1.000
_cell.angle_alpha   90.00
_cell.angle_beta   90.00
_cell.angle_gamma   90.00
#
_symmetry.space_group_name_H-M   'P 1'
#
loop_
_entity.id
_entity.type
_entity.pdbx_description
1 polymer ?
#
loop_
_entity_poly.entity_id
_entity_poly.type
_entity_poly.pdbx_seq_one_letter_code
_entity_poly.pdbx_strand_id
1 'polypeptide(L)' 'MSFDLIAAILILIWIFIYSSSYGVWTWNKKNRIGGAAVLLVSLAALVFPLYLIFFRT' A
#
# COMPACT_ATOMS: atom_id res chain seq x y z
N MET A 1 -21.55 4.32 -2.70
CA MET A 1 -20.58 3.29 -2.27
C MET A 1 -21.06 2.69 -0.98
N SER A 2 -21.08 1.37 -0.89
CA SER A 2 -21.49 0.66 0.33
C SER A 2 -20.48 0.91 1.46
N PHE A 3 -20.93 0.82 2.71
CA PHE A 3 -20.10 1.09 3.90
C PHE A 3 -18.85 0.20 3.96
N ASP A 4 -19.01 -1.06 3.58
CA ASP A 4 -17.94 -2.06 3.41
C ASP A 4 -16.84 -1.59 2.46
N LEU A 5 -17.20 -1.00 1.32
CA LEU A 5 -16.24 -0.53 0.32
C LEU A 5 -15.44 0.68 0.83
N ILE A 6 -16.10 1.59 1.55
CA ILE A 6 -15.46 2.75 2.19
C ILE A 6 -14.47 2.27 3.27
N ALA A 7 -14.89 1.33 4.12
CA ALA A 7 -14.03 0.73 5.13
C ALA A 7 -12.81 0.03 4.52
N ALA A 8 -13.00 -0.72 3.43
CA ALA A 8 -11.91 -1.37 2.72
C ALA A 8 -10.88 -0.36 2.18
N ILE A 9 -11.33 0.73 1.55
CA ILE A 9 -10.44 1.79 1.04
C ILE A 9 -9.64 2.44 2.17
N LEU A 10 -10.28 2.73 3.32
CA LEU A 10 -9.58 3.30 4.47
C LEU A 10 -8.50 2.36 5.02
N ILE A 11 -8.80 1.06 5.11
CA ILE A 11 -7.84 0.04 5.54
C ILE A 11 -6.67 -0.06 4.56
N LEU A 12 -6.94 -0.05 3.25
CA LEU A 12 -5.90 -0.09 2.22
C LEU A 12 -4.97 1.11 2.29
N ILE A 13 -5.52 2.31 2.46
CA ILE A 13 -4.73 3.54 2.64
C ILE A 13 -3.88 3.46 3.91
N TRP A 14 -4.47 2.99 5.01
CA TRP A 14 -3.75 2.82 6.28
C TRP A 14 -2.55 1.88 6.15
N ILE A 15 -2.76 0.70 5.55
CA ILE A 15 -1.71 -0.28 5.28
C ILE A 15 -0.63 0.32 4.39
N PHE A 16 -1.02 1.01 3.31
CA PHE A 16 -0.08 1.66 2.41
C PHE A 16 0.81 2.68 3.12
N ILE A 17 0.24 3.55 3.96
CA ILE A 17 0.99 4.56 4.71
C ILE A 17 1.98 3.88 5.67
N TYR A 18 1.51 2.90 6.45
CA TYR A 18 2.36 2.21 7.42
C TYR A 18 3.52 1.46 6.75
N SER A 19 3.23 0.68 5.71
CA SER A 19 4.24 -0.08 4.97
C SER A 19 5.21 0.84 4.22
N SER A 20 4.74 1.94 3.65
CA SER A 20 5.61 2.88 2.95
C SER A 20 6.53 3.63 3.92
N SER A 21 6.02 4.00 5.09
CA SER A 21 6.84 4.57 6.18
C SER A 21 7.96 3.61 6.60
N TYR A 22 7.64 2.32 6.75
CA TYR A 22 8.64 1.29 7.03
C TYR A 22 9.66 1.12 5.89
N GLY A 23 9.22 1.20 4.64
CA GLY A 23 10.10 1.16 3.46
C GLY A 23 11.10 2.31 3.44
N VAL A 24 10.64 3.54 3.70
CA VAL A 24 11.50 4.74 3.82
C VAL A 24 12.47 4.60 4.98
N TRP A 25 12.02 4.13 6.14
CA TRP A 25 12.90 3.88 7.28
C TRP A 25 13.98 2.85 6.97
N THR A 26 13.61 1.75 6.30
CA THR A 26 14.54 0.68 5.89
C THR A 26 15.58 1.19 4.89
N TRP A 27 15.14 2.02 3.94
CA TRP A 27 16.02 2.69 2.99
C TRP A 27 17.05 3.58 3.69
N ASN A 28 16.59 4.38 4.67
CA ASN A 28 17.45 5.27 5.45
C ASN A 28 18.45 4.50 6.33
N LYS A 29 18.12 3.27 6.73
CA LYS A 29 19.00 2.39 7.53
C LYS A 29 20.04 1.63 6.69
N LYS A 30 20.42 2.19 5.55
CA LYS A 30 21.38 1.65 4.55
C LYS A 30 20.93 0.35 3.85
N ASN A 31 19.72 -0.16 4.09
CA ASN A 31 19.16 -1.28 3.33
C ASN A 31 18.28 -0.76 2.18
N ARG A 32 18.92 -0.24 1.13
CA ARG A 32 18.21 0.35 -0.01
C ARG A 32 17.39 -0.66 -0.80
N ILE A 33 17.91 -1.88 -1.00
CA ILE A 33 17.20 -2.94 -1.73
C ILE A 33 15.96 -3.38 -0.95
N GLY A 34 16.09 -3.60 0.36
CA GLY A 34 14.94 -3.93 1.22
C GLY A 34 13.91 -2.80 1.25
N GLY A 35 14.36 -1.55 1.36
CA GLY A 35 13.47 -0.39 1.30
C GLY A 35 12.73 -0.28 -0.04
N ALA A 36 13.44 -0.48 -1.17
CA ALA A 36 12.85 -0.49 -2.50
C ALA A 36 11.78 -1.57 -2.64
N ALA A 37 12.09 -2.79 -2.18
CA ALA A 37 11.17 -3.93 -2.23
C ALA A 37 9.90 -3.66 -1.40
N VAL A 38 10.06 -3.14 -0.18
CA VAL A 38 8.91 -2.80 0.68
C VAL A 38 8.04 -1.72 0.03
N LEU A 39 8.64 -0.69 -0.57
CA LEU A 39 7.91 0.37 -1.26
C LEU A 39 7.17 -0.14 -2.51
N LEU A 40 7.77 -1.05 -3.28
CA LEU A 40 7.10 -1.69 -4.42
C LEU A 40 5.93 -2.55 -3.95
N VAL A 41 6.11 -3.33 -2.88
CA VAL A 41 5.06 -4.17 -2.32
C VAL A 41 3.92 -3.33 -1.75
N SER A 42 4.22 -2.24 -1.02
CA SER A 42 3.18 -1.35 -0.49
C SER A 42 2.38 -0.73 -1.62
N LEU A 43 3.04 -0.28 -2.69
CA LEU A 43 2.37 0.27 -3.87
C LEU A 43 1.46 -0.77 -4.54
N ALA A 44 1.95 -2.00 -4.76
CA ALA A 44 1.15 -3.08 -5.36
C ALA A 44 -0.06 -3.45 -4.49
N ALA A 45 0.12 -3.48 -3.17
CA ALA A 45 -0.94 -3.77 -2.20
C ALA A 45 -2.05 -2.70 -2.19
N LEU A 46 -1.78 -1.47 -2.63
CA LEU A 46 -2.78 -0.43 -2.82
C LEU A 46 -3.38 -0.47 -4.23
N VAL A 47 -2.54 -0.53 -5.26
CA VAL A 47 -2.94 -0.38 -6.66
C VAL A 47 -3.80 -1.56 -7.13
N PHE A 48 -3.45 -2.80 -6.78
CA PHE A 48 -4.20 -3.97 -7.27
C PHE A 48 -5.64 -4.02 -6.72
N PRO A 49 -5.88 -3.85 -5.41
CA PRO A 49 -7.25 -3.81 -4.89
C PRO A 49 -8.05 -2.62 -5.42
N LEU A 50 -7.44 -1.43 -5.53
CA LEU A 50 -8.12 -0.27 -6.11
C LEU A 50 -8.49 -0.51 -7.57
N TYR A 51 -7.59 -1.09 -8.36
CA TYR A 51 -7.88 -1.45 -9.75
C TYR A 51 -9.08 -2.39 -9.85
N LEU A 52 -9.14 -3.42 -9.01
CA LEU A 52 -10.28 -4.34 -8.98
C LEU A 52 -11.59 -3.64 -8.60
N ILE A 53 -11.54 -2.75 -7.60
CA ILE A 53 -12.72 -1.99 -7.15
C ILE A 53 -13.25 -1.07 -8.25
N PHE A 54 -12.38 -0.38 -8.99
CA PHE A 54 -12.80 0.65 -9.96
C PHE A 54 -13.00 0.15 -11.39
N PHE A 55 -12.32 -0.92 -11.82
CA PHE A 55 -12.29 -1.35 -13.22
C PHE A 55 -12.84 -2.76 -13.46
N ARG A 56 -13.02 -3.57 -12.41
CA ARG A 56 -13.52 -4.95 -12.52
C ARG A 56 -14.84 -5.19 -11.80
N THR A 57 -15.38 -4.17 -11.11
CA THR A 57 -16.76 -4.15 -10.63
C THR A 57 -17.68 -3.73 -11.77
#